data_AF-A0A9D0HF24-F1
#
_entry.id   AF-A0A9D0HF24-F1
#
_cell.length_a   1.000
_cell.length_b   1.000
_cell.length_c   1.000
_cell.angle_alpha   90.00
_cell.angle_beta   90.00
_cell.angle_gamma   90.00
#
_symmetry.space_group_name_H-M   'P 1'
#
loop_
_entity.id
_entity.type
_entity.pdbx_description
1 polymer ?
#
loop_
_entity_poly.entity_id
_entity_poly.type
_entity_poly.pdbx_seq_one_letter_code
_entity_poly.pdbx_strand_id
1 'polypeptide(L)'
;MAVKSSMLVPLLLLGLVGPLACRRPEPKFPDDVGVAEARAKWCAMINKHRSDGTATVLAECEAFYPAASAPFLNKMVGCYDKLLNEYGDDAPDSVTLIDNCTQQVLGGADPGDVSDTPAVKARCERMLRCQQVPIAACNKSFAEVDGMSRAVLSNMYNLKAQAEVAACLNDTAC
;
A
#
# COMPACT_ATOMS: atom_id res chain seq x y z
N MET A 1 -41.12 16.51 -31.60
CA MET A 1 -40.74 15.68 -30.44
C MET A 1 -39.29 15.26 -30.65
N ALA A 2 -38.36 15.81 -29.86
CA ALA A 2 -36.93 15.56 -29.99
C ALA A 2 -36.50 14.56 -28.91
N VAL A 3 -35.92 13.43 -29.33
CA VAL A 3 -35.36 12.43 -28.41
C VAL A 3 -33.92 12.82 -28.12
N LYS A 4 -33.65 13.17 -26.86
CA LYS A 4 -32.30 13.43 -26.34
C LYS A 4 -31.54 12.11 -26.23
N SER A 5 -30.49 11.95 -27.02
CA SER A 5 -29.50 10.88 -26.86
C SER A 5 -28.61 11.19 -25.65
N SER A 6 -28.83 10.51 -24.54
CA SER A 6 -27.86 10.44 -23.44
C SER A 6 -26.81 9.38 -23.78
N MET A 7 -25.57 9.82 -24.00
CA MET A 7 -24.41 8.95 -24.10
C MET A 7 -24.16 8.28 -22.75
N LEU A 8 -24.36 6.96 -22.68
CA LEU A 8 -23.80 6.13 -21.61
C LEU A 8 -22.29 5.99 -21.85
N VAL A 9 -21.50 6.64 -21.00
CA VAL A 9 -20.09 6.31 -20.81
C VAL A 9 -20.06 4.98 -20.06
N PRO A 10 -19.52 3.89 -20.62
CA PRO A 10 -19.31 2.68 -19.85
C PRO A 10 -18.15 2.97 -18.90
N LEU A 11 -18.49 3.20 -17.62
CA LEU A 11 -17.55 3.17 -16.52
C LEU A 11 -16.89 1.79 -16.55
N LEU A 12 -15.67 1.73 -17.08
CA LEU A 12 -14.78 0.58 -16.97
C LEU A 12 -14.60 0.31 -15.48
N LEU A 13 -15.38 -0.65 -14.98
CA LEU A 13 -15.07 -1.45 -13.81
C LEU A 13 -13.70 -2.09 -14.08
N LEU A 14 -12.63 -1.35 -13.79
CA LEU A 14 -11.32 -1.94 -13.54
C LEU A 14 -11.54 -2.89 -12.38
N GLY A 15 -11.71 -4.16 -12.74
CA GLY A 15 -11.96 -5.23 -11.80
C GLY A 15 -10.90 -5.22 -10.72
N LEU A 16 -11.37 -5.04 -9.50
CA LEU A 16 -10.80 -5.62 -8.29
C LEU A 16 -10.78 -7.15 -8.46
N VAL A 17 -9.94 -7.64 -9.37
CA VAL A 17 -9.60 -9.06 -9.44
C VAL A 17 -8.71 -9.30 -8.23
N GLY A 18 -9.33 -9.81 -7.17
CA GLY A 18 -8.66 -10.12 -5.91
C GLY A 18 -7.45 -11.04 -6.12
N PRO A 19 -6.44 -10.99 -5.24
CA PRO A 19 -5.13 -11.63 -5.39
C PRO A 19 -5.14 -13.17 -5.24
N LEU A 20 -6.23 -13.84 -5.62
CA LEU A 20 -6.40 -15.29 -5.49
C LEU A 20 -5.58 -16.11 -6.51
N ALA A 21 -5.05 -15.49 -7.57
CA ALA A 21 -4.29 -16.20 -8.61
C ALA A 21 -2.81 -16.47 -8.26
N CYS A 22 -2.29 -15.96 -7.14
CA CYS A 22 -0.85 -15.92 -6.87
C CYS A 22 -0.45 -16.54 -5.51
N ARG A 23 -1.04 -17.68 -5.13
CA ARG A 23 -0.61 -18.44 -3.93
C ARG A 23 0.62 -19.31 -4.24
N ARG A 24 1.82 -18.77 -4.03
CA ARG A 24 3.08 -19.54 -3.95
C ARG A 24 3.46 -19.80 -2.48
N PRO A 25 4.31 -20.80 -2.18
CA PRO A 25 4.85 -20.97 -0.84
C PRO A 25 5.55 -19.70 -0.39
N GLU A 26 5.24 -19.28 0.84
CA GLU A 26 5.64 -18.00 1.42
C GLU A 26 7.17 -17.96 1.56
N PRO A 27 7.88 -17.11 0.81
CA PRO A 27 9.32 -16.96 1.00
C PRO A 27 9.57 -16.39 2.40
N LYS A 28 10.62 -16.87 3.09
CA LYS A 28 11.08 -16.24 4.33
C LYS A 28 11.92 -15.03 3.98
N PHE A 29 11.57 -13.87 4.51
CA PHE A 29 12.29 -12.64 4.27
C PHE A 29 13.12 -12.25 5.50
N PRO A 30 14.32 -11.67 5.29
CA PRO A 30 15.20 -11.31 6.40
C PRO A 30 14.61 -10.23 7.33
N ASP A 31 13.59 -9.49 6.90
CA ASP A 31 12.90 -8.48 7.68
C ASP A 31 11.65 -8.97 8.43
N ASP A 32 11.26 -10.25 8.30
CA ASP A 32 10.04 -10.81 8.91
C ASP A 32 9.97 -10.57 10.42
N VAL A 33 11.10 -10.72 11.14
CA VAL A 33 11.19 -10.46 12.59
C VAL A 33 10.95 -8.99 12.89
N GLY A 34 11.59 -8.09 12.14
CA GLY A 34 11.43 -6.64 12.32
C GLY A 34 10.00 -6.17 12.02
N VAL A 35 9.35 -6.77 11.03
CA VAL A 35 7.93 -6.48 10.72
C VAL A 35 7.01 -6.94 11.84
N ALA A 36 7.24 -8.13 12.40
CA ALA A 36 6.46 -8.63 13.52
C ALA A 36 6.59 -7.74 14.77
N GLU A 37 7.82 -7.31 15.10
CA GLU A 37 8.07 -6.38 16.20
C GLU A 37 7.42 -5.01 15.98
N ALA A 38 7.55 -4.45 14.79
CA ALA A 38 6.94 -3.16 14.46
C ALA A 38 5.41 -3.25 14.48
N ARG A 39 4.82 -4.38 14.07
CA ARG A 39 3.39 -4.62 14.21
C ARG A 39 2.95 -4.71 15.66
N ALA A 40 3.70 -5.43 16.49
CA ALA A 40 3.39 -5.51 17.92
C ALA A 40 3.38 -4.11 18.56
N LYS A 41 4.35 -3.25 18.20
CA LYS A 41 4.38 -1.84 18.64
C LYS A 41 3.18 -1.05 18.13
N TRP A 42 2.81 -1.21 16.85
CA TRP A 42 1.63 -0.57 16.27
C TRP A 42 0.33 -0.98 16.97
N CYS A 43 0.11 -2.29 17.17
CA CYS A 43 -1.07 -2.79 17.88
C CYS A 43 -1.10 -2.28 19.33
N ALA A 44 0.05 -2.26 20.02
CA ALA A 44 0.13 -1.75 21.38
C ALA A 44 -0.20 -0.25 21.46
N MET A 45 0.28 0.54 20.49
CA MET A 45 -0.03 1.97 20.40
C MET A 45 -1.54 2.19 20.22
N ILE A 46 -2.16 1.50 19.28
CA ILE A 46 -3.60 1.64 19.08
C ILE A 46 -4.35 1.22 20.35
N ASN A 47 -4.03 0.05 20.93
CA ASN A 47 -4.70 -0.46 22.13
C ASN A 47 -4.57 0.46 23.35
N LYS A 48 -3.43 1.13 23.54
CA LYS A 48 -3.20 2.04 24.67
C LYS A 48 -4.18 3.22 24.67
N HIS A 49 -4.62 3.67 23.50
CA HIS A 49 -5.41 4.89 23.33
C HIS A 49 -6.88 4.60 23.05
N ARG A 50 -7.37 3.40 23.39
CA ARG A 50 -8.78 3.05 23.28
C ARG A 50 -9.53 3.25 24.57
N SER A 51 -10.70 3.84 24.46
CA SER A 51 -11.72 3.92 25.50
C SER A 51 -12.90 2.96 25.30
N ASP A 52 -13.03 2.27 24.14
CA ASP A 52 -14.29 1.66 23.70
C ASP A 52 -14.30 0.12 23.40
N GLY A 53 -13.15 -0.56 23.35
CA GLY A 53 -13.08 -2.04 23.38
C GLY A 53 -13.68 -2.84 22.20
N THR A 54 -14.04 -2.24 21.06
CA THR A 54 -14.62 -2.93 19.89
C THR A 54 -13.61 -3.77 19.06
N ALA A 55 -13.98 -4.98 18.64
CA ALA A 55 -13.10 -5.96 17.97
C ALA A 55 -12.57 -5.56 16.58
N THR A 56 -13.13 -4.53 15.94
CA THR A 56 -12.77 -4.05 14.58
C THR A 56 -11.33 -3.54 14.47
N VAL A 57 -10.75 -3.04 15.56
CA VAL A 57 -9.41 -2.43 15.55
C VAL A 57 -8.28 -3.46 15.60
N LEU A 58 -8.54 -4.68 16.09
CA LEU A 58 -7.61 -5.81 15.92
C LEU A 58 -7.50 -6.19 14.45
N ALA A 59 -8.64 -6.20 13.74
CA ALA A 59 -8.64 -6.36 12.30
C ALA A 59 -7.93 -5.19 11.62
N GLU A 60 -7.92 -3.96 12.15
CA GLU A 60 -7.16 -2.83 11.57
C GLU A 60 -5.66 -2.89 11.84
N CYS A 61 -5.22 -3.32 13.04
CA CYS A 61 -3.80 -3.56 13.28
C CYS A 61 -3.28 -4.69 12.36
N GLU A 62 -4.11 -5.70 12.12
CA GLU A 62 -3.79 -6.82 11.24
C GLU A 62 -4.09 -6.57 9.75
N ALA A 63 -4.96 -5.61 9.39
CA ALA A 63 -5.32 -5.30 7.99
C ALA A 63 -4.15 -4.71 7.20
N PHE A 64 -3.17 -4.17 7.91
CA PHE A 64 -1.89 -3.79 7.34
C PHE A 64 -1.05 -5.02 6.90
N TYR A 65 -1.48 -6.25 7.19
CA TYR A 65 -0.87 -7.49 6.70
C TYR A 65 -1.44 -7.91 5.34
N PRO A 66 -0.63 -8.48 4.43
CA PRO A 66 0.84 -8.61 4.43
C PRO A 66 1.58 -7.40 3.85
N ALA A 67 0.93 -6.23 3.72
CA ALA A 67 1.43 -5.09 2.94
C ALA A 67 2.32 -4.09 3.70
N ALA A 68 2.27 -4.02 5.02
CA ALA A 68 3.04 -3.04 5.81
C ALA A 68 4.39 -3.58 6.30
N SER A 69 5.41 -2.74 6.25
CA SER A 69 6.75 -3.08 6.70
C SER A 69 7.16 -2.39 7.99
N ALA A 70 8.31 -2.79 8.55
CA ALA A 70 8.81 -2.21 9.79
C ALA A 70 9.05 -0.69 9.72
N PRO A 71 9.73 -0.13 8.69
CA PRO A 71 9.84 1.32 8.54
C PRO A 71 8.50 2.06 8.48
N PHE A 72 7.53 1.52 7.72
CA PHE A 72 6.20 2.14 7.60
C PHE A 72 5.47 2.11 8.94
N LEU A 73 5.40 0.93 9.59
CA LEU A 73 4.72 0.76 10.87
C LEU A 73 5.35 1.62 11.99
N ASN A 74 6.68 1.76 12.03
CA ASN A 74 7.33 2.65 12.99
C ASN A 74 6.98 4.13 12.74
N LYS A 75 6.88 4.57 11.47
CA LYS A 75 6.41 5.92 11.14
C LYS A 75 4.94 6.13 11.52
N MET A 76 4.09 5.11 11.32
CA MET A 76 2.69 5.13 11.75
C MET A 76 2.57 5.29 13.26
N VAL A 77 3.33 4.53 14.05
CA VAL A 77 3.38 4.66 15.52
C VAL A 77 3.73 6.10 15.93
N GLY A 78 4.78 6.67 15.34
CA GLY A 78 5.21 8.04 15.67
C GLY A 78 4.22 9.11 15.25
N CYS A 79 3.60 8.96 14.07
CA CYS A 79 2.57 9.89 13.61
C CYS A 79 1.31 9.84 14.50
N TYR A 80 0.84 8.64 14.84
CA TYR A 80 -0.39 8.45 15.60
C TYR A 80 -0.26 9.03 17.01
N ASP A 81 0.86 8.75 17.69
CA ASP A 81 1.17 9.34 19.01
C ASP A 81 1.25 10.88 18.93
N LYS A 82 1.88 11.42 17.89
CA LYS A 82 1.95 12.86 17.67
C LYS A 82 0.56 13.48 17.50
N LEU A 83 -0.28 12.95 16.60
CA LEU A 83 -1.62 13.50 16.36
C LEU A 83 -2.50 13.41 17.61
N LEU A 84 -2.44 12.30 18.34
CA LEU A 84 -3.16 12.18 19.62
C LEU A 84 -2.75 13.26 20.63
N ASN A 85 -1.44 13.51 20.75
CA ASN A 85 -0.95 14.56 21.65
C ASN A 85 -1.31 15.97 21.17
N GLU A 86 -1.41 16.20 19.85
CA GLU A 86 -1.80 17.48 19.26
C GLU A 86 -3.30 17.77 19.43
N TYR A 87 -4.16 16.77 19.25
CA TYR A 87 -5.61 16.94 19.41
C TYR A 87 -6.09 16.83 20.86
N GLY A 88 -5.38 16.09 21.73
CA GLY A 88 -5.78 15.89 23.12
C GLY A 88 -7.16 15.25 23.23
N ASP A 89 -8.03 15.84 24.06
CA ASP A 89 -9.40 15.34 24.30
C ASP A 89 -10.33 15.51 23.08
N ASP A 90 -9.95 16.36 22.11
CA ASP A 90 -10.71 16.62 20.88
C ASP A 90 -10.25 15.72 19.71
N ALA A 91 -9.49 14.65 20.00
CA ALA A 91 -9.00 13.74 18.98
C ALA A 91 -10.16 13.11 18.18
N PRO A 92 -10.07 13.10 16.83
CA PRO A 92 -11.01 12.34 16.03
C PRO A 92 -10.84 10.84 16.31
N ASP A 93 -11.79 10.03 15.82
CA ASP A 93 -11.71 8.58 16.00
C ASP A 93 -10.42 7.97 15.43
N SER A 94 -10.08 6.77 15.93
CA SER A 94 -8.86 6.07 15.53
C SER A 94 -8.76 5.84 14.03
N VAL A 95 -9.87 5.60 13.33
CA VAL A 95 -9.88 5.36 11.88
C VAL A 95 -9.42 6.61 11.15
N THR A 96 -9.95 7.77 11.53
CA THR A 96 -9.58 9.07 10.96
C THR A 96 -8.11 9.39 11.24
N LEU A 97 -7.63 9.13 12.46
CA LEU A 97 -6.21 9.32 12.80
C LEU A 97 -5.29 8.40 12.00
N ILE A 98 -5.67 7.13 11.82
CA ILE A 98 -4.92 6.16 11.02
C ILE A 98 -4.88 6.58 9.55
N ASP A 99 -5.99 7.04 8.97
CA ASP A 99 -6.01 7.50 7.58
C ASP A 99 -5.13 8.74 7.39
N ASN A 100 -5.25 9.73 8.28
CA ASN A 100 -4.40 10.91 8.28
C ASN A 100 -2.92 10.56 8.38
N CYS A 101 -2.56 9.63 9.26
CA CYS A 101 -1.18 9.17 9.37
C CYS A 101 -0.71 8.40 8.15
N THR A 102 -1.55 7.55 7.56
CA THR A 102 -1.23 6.83 6.34
C THR A 102 -0.93 7.82 5.22
N GLN A 103 -1.78 8.84 5.04
CA GLN A 103 -1.57 9.90 4.05
C GLN A 103 -0.31 10.73 4.35
N GLN A 104 -0.01 11.06 5.61
CA GLN A 104 1.22 11.79 5.96
C GLN A 104 2.48 10.96 5.74
N VAL A 105 2.46 9.68 6.11
CA VAL A 105 3.61 8.78 5.98
C VAL A 105 3.88 8.44 4.52
N LEU A 106 2.84 8.20 3.72
CA LEU A 106 2.97 7.89 2.29
C LEU A 106 3.14 9.15 1.43
N GLY A 107 2.44 10.23 1.75
CA GLY A 107 2.50 11.50 1.03
C GLY A 107 3.74 12.32 1.35
N GLY A 108 4.27 12.20 2.56
CA GLY A 108 5.58 12.74 2.95
C GLY A 108 6.75 11.83 2.58
N ALA A 109 6.49 10.63 2.03
CA ALA A 109 7.55 9.82 1.46
C ALA A 109 8.01 10.46 0.15
N ASP A 110 9.30 10.79 0.06
CA ASP A 110 9.96 10.81 -1.24
C ASP A 110 10.52 9.41 -1.49
N PRO A 111 9.89 8.64 -2.41
CA PRO A 111 10.42 7.38 -2.88
C PRO A 111 11.88 7.37 -3.31
N GLY A 112 12.40 8.52 -3.75
CA GLY A 112 13.55 8.58 -4.61
C GLY A 112 13.31 7.79 -5.90
N ASP A 113 14.35 7.12 -6.38
CA ASP A 113 14.27 6.25 -7.53
C ASP A 113 13.78 4.84 -7.14
N VAL A 114 12.57 4.49 -7.59
CA VAL A 114 11.97 3.16 -7.38
C VAL A 114 12.06 2.25 -8.59
N SER A 115 12.69 2.71 -9.67
CA SER A 115 12.75 1.96 -10.94
C SER A 115 13.46 0.60 -10.80
N ASP A 116 14.33 0.49 -9.80
CA ASP A 116 15.07 -0.74 -9.52
C ASP A 116 14.38 -1.72 -8.58
N THR A 117 13.25 -1.34 -7.98
CA THR A 117 12.50 -2.25 -7.10
C THR A 117 11.95 -3.46 -7.89
N PRO A 118 11.97 -4.68 -7.32
CA PRO A 118 11.38 -5.86 -7.94
C PRO A 118 9.94 -5.66 -8.44
N ALA A 119 9.12 -4.92 -7.68
CA ALA A 119 7.74 -4.64 -8.09
C ALA A 119 7.68 -3.79 -9.36
N VAL A 120 8.45 -2.68 -9.46
CA VAL A 120 8.44 -1.82 -10.65
C VAL A 120 9.04 -2.55 -11.85
N LYS A 121 10.14 -3.30 -11.67
CA LYS A 121 10.73 -4.14 -12.71
C LYS A 121 9.72 -5.13 -13.29
N ALA A 122 9.06 -5.92 -12.43
CA ALA A 122 8.07 -6.90 -12.88
C ALA A 122 6.85 -6.26 -13.56
N ARG A 123 6.42 -5.07 -13.12
CA ARG A 123 5.36 -4.29 -13.80
C ARG A 123 5.80 -3.88 -15.21
N CYS A 124 6.99 -3.33 -15.35
CA CYS A 124 7.50 -2.90 -16.65
C CYS A 124 7.80 -4.07 -17.59
N GLU A 125 8.34 -5.18 -17.07
CA GLU A 125 8.50 -6.42 -17.84
C GLU A 125 7.15 -6.96 -18.31
N ARG A 126 6.11 -6.93 -17.46
CA ARG A 126 4.77 -7.33 -17.87
C ARG A 126 4.21 -6.41 -18.96
N MET A 127 4.35 -5.09 -18.83
CA MET A 127 3.89 -4.14 -19.84
C MET A 127 4.59 -4.35 -21.19
N LEU A 128 5.89 -4.68 -21.17
CA LEU A 128 6.61 -5.08 -22.37
C LEU A 128 6.00 -6.34 -22.98
N ARG A 129 5.81 -7.42 -22.20
CA ARG A 129 5.28 -8.69 -22.71
C ARG A 129 3.85 -8.56 -23.25
N CYS A 130 2.97 -7.85 -22.55
CA CYS A 130 1.53 -7.87 -22.82
C CYS A 130 1.03 -6.67 -23.64
N GLN A 131 1.75 -5.56 -23.63
CA GLN A 131 1.32 -4.31 -24.27
C GLN A 131 2.40 -3.72 -25.18
N GLN A 132 3.55 -4.39 -25.32
CA GLN A 132 4.68 -3.93 -26.13
C GLN A 132 5.20 -2.54 -25.74
N VAL A 133 5.01 -2.15 -24.46
CA VAL A 133 5.54 -0.88 -23.93
C VAL A 133 7.01 -1.08 -23.57
N PRO A 134 7.95 -0.28 -24.12
CA PRO A 134 9.35 -0.37 -23.77
C PRO A 134 9.59 -0.13 -22.28
N ILE A 135 10.50 -0.89 -21.65
CA ILE A 135 10.82 -0.77 -20.22
C ILE A 135 11.22 0.68 -19.87
N ALA A 136 12.00 1.35 -20.72
CA ALA A 136 12.37 2.74 -20.51
C ALA A 136 11.17 3.70 -20.49
N ALA A 137 10.17 3.46 -21.34
CA ALA A 137 8.94 4.25 -21.35
C ALA A 137 8.10 3.98 -20.08
N CYS A 138 8.01 2.73 -19.66
CA CYS A 138 7.35 2.36 -18.40
C CYS A 138 8.02 3.03 -17.18
N ASN A 139 9.35 2.93 -17.06
CA ASN A 139 10.11 3.56 -15.97
C ASN A 139 9.94 5.08 -15.96
N LYS A 140 9.91 5.70 -17.14
CA LYS A 140 9.64 7.14 -17.27
C LYS A 140 8.25 7.50 -16.71
N SER A 141 7.21 6.75 -17.05
CA SER A 141 5.87 6.97 -16.50
C SER A 141 5.81 6.80 -14.98
N PHE A 142 6.60 5.87 -14.43
CA PHE A 142 6.75 5.74 -12.97
C PHE A 142 7.43 6.94 -12.31
N ALA A 143 8.32 7.65 -13.01
CA ALA A 143 8.92 8.86 -12.48
C ALA A 143 7.93 10.05 -12.47
N GLU A 144 6.93 10.04 -13.36
CA GLU A 144 5.93 11.10 -13.55
C GLU A 144 4.75 11.02 -12.56
N VAL A 145 4.50 9.87 -11.93
CA VAL A 145 3.47 9.74 -10.88
C VAL A 145 3.91 10.43 -9.58
N ASP A 146 2.94 10.91 -8.80
CA ASP A 146 3.19 11.57 -7.52
C ASP A 146 3.90 10.65 -6.50
N GLY A 147 4.52 11.24 -5.49
CA GLY A 147 5.32 10.52 -4.48
C GLY A 147 4.55 9.41 -3.77
N MET A 148 3.28 9.66 -3.42
CA MET A 148 2.42 8.69 -2.75
C MET A 148 2.13 7.51 -3.67
N SER A 149 1.72 7.77 -4.91
CA SER A 149 1.48 6.73 -5.92
C SER A 149 2.73 5.89 -6.17
N ARG A 150 3.92 6.50 -6.25
CA ARG A 150 5.19 5.77 -6.37
C ARG A 150 5.47 4.89 -5.17
N ALA A 151 5.26 5.39 -3.95
CA ALA A 151 5.46 4.63 -2.73
C ALA A 151 4.56 3.38 -2.67
N VAL A 152 3.29 3.54 -3.03
CA VAL A 152 2.31 2.46 -3.08
C VAL A 152 2.64 1.45 -4.18
N LEU A 153 2.85 1.91 -5.42
CA LEU A 153 3.04 1.02 -6.57
C LEU A 153 4.34 0.22 -6.52
N SER A 154 5.39 0.81 -5.95
CA SER A 154 6.69 0.15 -5.74
C SER A 154 6.71 -0.78 -4.54
N ASN A 155 5.73 -0.70 -3.63
CA ASN A 155 5.78 -1.36 -2.33
C ASN A 155 7.13 -1.10 -1.61
N MET A 156 7.74 0.09 -1.77
CA MET A 156 9.13 0.34 -1.36
C MET A 156 9.45 -0.04 0.09
N TYR A 157 8.43 0.03 0.93
CA TYR A 157 8.58 -0.23 2.33
C TYR A 157 8.64 -1.73 2.61
N ASN A 158 8.02 -2.57 1.79
CA ASN A 158 7.81 -3.99 2.06
C ASN A 158 8.46 -4.89 0.99
N LEU A 159 9.62 -5.47 1.33
CA LEU A 159 10.38 -6.35 0.43
C LEU A 159 9.62 -7.63 0.09
N LYS A 160 8.87 -8.18 1.06
CA LYS A 160 7.98 -9.32 0.83
C LYS A 160 6.90 -9.00 -0.19
N ALA A 161 6.18 -7.90 -0.01
CA ALA A 161 5.16 -7.46 -0.96
C ALA A 161 5.75 -7.18 -2.35
N GLN A 162 6.96 -6.60 -2.41
CA GLN A 162 7.67 -6.43 -3.68
C GLN A 162 7.90 -7.76 -4.40
N ALA A 163 8.40 -8.77 -3.68
CA ALA A 163 8.66 -10.10 -4.23
C ALA A 163 7.36 -10.84 -4.60
N GLU A 164 6.31 -10.76 -3.78
CA GLU A 164 5.01 -11.36 -4.05
C GLU A 164 4.33 -10.75 -5.29
N VAL A 165 4.31 -9.41 -5.37
CA VAL A 165 3.80 -8.70 -6.55
C VAL A 165 4.63 -9.05 -7.78
N ALA A 166 5.96 -9.07 -7.67
CA ALA A 166 6.83 -9.39 -8.79
C ALA A 166 6.59 -10.82 -9.31
N ALA A 167 6.55 -11.81 -8.41
CA ALA A 167 6.26 -13.19 -8.76
C ALA A 167 4.88 -13.33 -9.42
N CYS A 168 3.86 -12.67 -8.85
CA CYS A 168 2.50 -12.68 -9.38
C CYS A 168 2.44 -12.11 -10.81
N LEU A 169 3.05 -10.95 -11.04
CA LEU A 169 3.06 -10.29 -12.35
C LEU A 169 3.85 -11.08 -13.40
N ASN A 170 4.87 -11.83 -12.99
CA ASN A 170 5.66 -12.67 -13.88
C ASN A 170 4.93 -13.95 -14.29
N ASP A 171 4.10 -14.51 -13.40
CA ASP A 171 3.30 -15.70 -13.68
C ASP A 171 1.98 -15.41 -14.40
N THR A 172 1.46 -14.20 -14.27
CA THR A 172 0.16 -13.84 -14.83
C THR A 172 0.25 -13.74 -16.35
N ALA A 173 -0.64 -14.44 -17.05
CA ALA A 173 -0.77 -14.40 -18.51
C ALA A 173 -1.11 -12.98 -19.03
N CYS A 174 -0.80 -12.74 -20.30
CA CYS A 174 -1.39 -11.67 -21.08
C CYS A 174 -2.72 -12.18 -21.65
#